data_AF-A0A022PBT3-F1
#
_entry.id   AF-A0A022PBT3-F1
#
_cell.length_a   1.000
_cell.length_b   1.000
_cell.length_c   1.000
_cell.angle_alpha   90.00
_cell.angle_beta   90.00
_cell.angle_gamma   90.00
#
_symmetry.space_group_name_H-M   'P 1'
#
loop_
_entity.id
_entity.type
_entity.pdbx_description
1 polymer ?
#
loop_
_entity_poly.entity_id
_entity_poly.type
_entity_poly.pdbx_seq_one_letter_code
_entity_poly.pdbx_strand_id
1 'polypeptide(L)'
;MSYSNSSRHAYANKQQKKQSTDITVKVDAVTRHLLSLEKKFNAAAVHAPHISFQRECIFAKHIINNNNVLTGIAVSNPQSFETAFLQLASSGLTLDPAQKQAYLVPRDGRVILDISYIGLCRMATDEGLCQDIVAELVFEHDTFKPVGRRESPIHEYDPFAEKGDLLLTSSDKGVVGSRGHFRGAYVDYLMKDGRNLVFFIDVRDLAASRAVSESWRKIEKRAYSPWTTFPWKMVLKSAIKQTIYHIPGNRTRLSAVIDYLNIYGEEGFRASGNIPMEAAQVEMAHRQAAQAANDGNTVKAATREGSVIEGEVTQREKLSASPQPETTVADNTQSDNTASTAQSEHSQPVGQSEQAEPQEVMSDVPGVRLSVFKRVQKLVTRAQTTLAYETIIAELKRDTFAFNDCDITYACSVLEQSRRDQLSNVVHNSMYHLDFTQTHDFVDKLADSEFKANAFKWVAFIEEETMRLNGLYNAALNSGDYSQVNEALQSVQFAPLKEMLTKLINTAKAA
;
A
#
# COMPACT_ATOMS: atom_id res chain seq x y z
N MET A 1 -17.99 32.05 56.89
CA MET A 1 -18.61 31.79 55.58
C MET A 1 -17.92 30.58 54.94
N SER A 2 -18.49 29.39 55.10
CA SER A 2 -17.97 28.15 54.51
C SER A 2 -18.55 27.99 53.11
N TYR A 3 -17.78 28.32 52.08
CA TYR A 3 -18.21 28.12 50.70
C TYR A 3 -18.16 26.62 50.37
N SER A 4 -19.33 26.08 50.04
CA SER A 4 -19.59 24.66 49.79
C SER A 4 -18.70 24.06 48.71
N ASN A 5 -17.95 23.01 49.10
CA ASN A 5 -17.09 22.18 48.25
C ASN A 5 -17.87 21.41 47.16
N SER A 6 -19.21 21.30 47.32
CA SER A 6 -20.10 20.64 46.37
C SER A 6 -20.28 21.44 45.08
N SER A 7 -20.16 22.78 45.14
CA SER A 7 -20.25 23.66 43.97
C SER A 7 -19.05 23.52 43.03
N ARG A 8 -17.84 23.31 43.58
CA ARG A 8 -16.59 23.12 42.82
C ARG A 8 -16.59 21.81 42.03
N HIS A 9 -17.05 20.71 42.63
CA HIS A 9 -17.16 19.42 41.93
C HIS A 9 -18.19 19.45 40.80
N ALA A 10 -19.34 20.10 40.99
CA ALA A 10 -20.35 20.26 39.93
C ALA A 10 -19.83 21.13 38.77
N TYR A 11 -19.08 22.20 39.06
CA TYR A 11 -18.47 23.06 38.05
C TYR A 11 -17.36 22.34 37.26
N ALA A 12 -16.50 21.58 37.96
CA ALA A 12 -15.44 20.78 37.34
C ALA A 12 -16.03 19.69 36.41
N ASN A 13 -17.09 19.01 36.85
CA ASN A 13 -17.76 17.98 36.06
C ASN A 13 -18.48 18.58 34.82
N LYS A 14 -19.06 19.79 34.97
CA LYS A 14 -19.66 20.53 33.84
C LYS A 14 -18.61 21.03 32.85
N GLN A 15 -17.43 21.44 33.31
CA GLN A 15 -16.30 21.84 32.45
C GLN A 15 -15.69 20.64 31.71
N GLN A 16 -15.51 19.50 32.38
CA GLN A 16 -15.04 18.25 31.75
C GLN A 16 -16.02 17.77 30.68
N LYS A 17 -17.32 17.79 30.97
CA LYS A 17 -18.36 17.44 29.99
C LYS A 17 -18.35 18.40 28.79
N LYS A 18 -18.16 19.71 29.02
CA LYS A 18 -18.05 20.73 27.96
C LYS A 18 -16.79 20.56 27.10
N GLN A 19 -15.64 20.25 27.70
CA GLN A 19 -14.39 19.97 26.97
C GLN A 19 -14.48 18.68 26.14
N SER A 20 -15.07 17.62 26.70
CA SER A 20 -15.31 16.37 25.98
C SER A 20 -16.20 16.59 24.75
N THR A 21 -17.30 17.35 24.89
CA THR A 21 -18.16 17.68 23.74
C THR A 21 -17.46 18.54 22.68
N ASP A 22 -16.60 19.47 23.10
CA ASP A 22 -15.84 20.33 22.17
C ASP A 22 -14.83 19.52 21.33
N ILE A 23 -14.16 18.54 21.92
CA ILE A 23 -13.23 17.66 21.20
C ILE A 23 -13.98 16.79 20.20
N THR A 24 -15.11 16.18 20.57
CA THR A 24 -15.92 15.36 19.65
C THR A 24 -16.36 16.16 18.42
N VAL A 25 -16.85 17.40 18.63
CA VAL A 25 -17.25 18.29 17.52
C VAL A 25 -16.08 18.61 16.58
N LYS A 26 -14.88 18.82 17.14
CA LYS A 26 -13.66 19.06 16.37
C LYS A 26 -13.26 17.83 15.55
N VAL A 27 -13.26 16.64 16.16
CA VAL A 27 -12.96 15.38 15.46
C VAL A 27 -13.96 15.12 14.33
N ASP A 28 -15.25 15.40 14.55
CA ASP A 28 -16.29 15.27 13.52
C ASP A 28 -16.10 16.26 12.37
N ALA A 29 -15.65 17.48 12.66
CA ALA A 29 -15.33 18.48 11.64
C ALA A 29 -14.17 18.02 10.75
N VAL A 30 -13.06 17.56 11.35
CA VAL A 30 -11.90 17.05 10.60
C VAL A 30 -12.29 15.79 9.82
N THR A 31 -13.10 14.91 10.41
CA THR A 31 -13.59 13.68 9.76
C THR A 31 -14.43 13.98 8.52
N ARG A 32 -15.35 14.96 8.59
CA ARG A 32 -16.14 15.37 7.43
C ARG A 32 -15.26 15.95 6.32
N HIS A 33 -14.28 16.77 6.69
CA HIS A 33 -13.33 17.31 5.72
C HIS A 33 -12.50 16.18 5.07
N LEU A 34 -11.96 15.26 5.86
CA LEU A 34 -11.21 14.09 5.39
C LEU A 34 -12.01 13.27 4.36
N LEU A 35 -13.29 12.98 4.65
CA LEU A 35 -14.16 12.24 3.72
C LEU A 35 -14.40 12.98 2.40
N SER A 36 -14.37 14.32 2.39
CA SER A 36 -14.50 15.12 1.16
C SER A 36 -13.29 15.02 0.22
N LEU A 37 -12.16 14.49 0.69
CA LEU A 37 -10.91 14.42 -0.06
C LEU A 37 -10.79 13.23 -1.01
N GLU A 38 -11.78 12.33 -1.06
CA GLU A 38 -11.70 11.06 -1.80
C GLU A 38 -11.23 11.21 -3.24
N LYS A 39 -11.84 12.13 -4.01
CA LYS A 39 -11.48 12.36 -5.41
C LYS A 39 -10.03 12.83 -5.56
N LYS A 40 -9.60 13.79 -4.73
CA LYS A 40 -8.23 14.32 -4.74
C LYS A 40 -7.22 13.26 -4.31
N PHE A 41 -7.56 12.45 -3.31
CA PHE A 41 -6.72 11.38 -2.81
C PHE A 41 -6.50 10.31 -3.89
N ASN A 42 -7.57 9.86 -4.55
CA ASN A 42 -7.47 8.87 -5.63
C ASN A 42 -6.66 9.39 -6.81
N ALA A 43 -6.80 10.68 -7.17
CA ALA A 43 -5.96 11.32 -8.17
C ALA A 43 -4.48 11.41 -7.75
N ALA A 44 -4.20 11.67 -6.47
CA ALA A 44 -2.85 11.69 -5.92
C ALA A 44 -2.22 10.28 -5.83
N ALA A 45 -3.03 9.25 -5.65
CA ALA A 45 -2.62 7.85 -5.47
C ALA A 45 -2.47 7.05 -6.77
N VAL A 46 -2.50 7.68 -7.95
CA VAL A 46 -2.47 7.02 -9.26
C VAL A 46 -1.31 6.02 -9.42
N HIS A 47 -0.15 6.32 -8.82
CA HIS A 47 1.04 5.46 -8.87
C HIS A 47 1.19 4.49 -7.68
N ALA A 48 0.17 4.37 -6.83
CA ALA A 48 0.17 3.57 -5.62
C ALA A 48 -1.17 2.83 -5.45
N PRO A 49 -1.51 1.89 -6.34
CA PRO A 49 -2.83 1.23 -6.34
C PRO A 49 -3.09 0.38 -5.07
N HIS A 50 -2.06 0.08 -4.28
CA HIS A 50 -2.17 -0.63 -3.01
C HIS A 50 -2.71 0.23 -1.86
N ILE A 51 -2.71 1.57 -1.99
CA ILE A 51 -3.25 2.47 -0.97
C ILE A 51 -4.77 2.63 -1.16
N SER A 52 -5.53 2.47 -0.08
CA SER A 52 -6.99 2.63 -0.10
C SER A 52 -7.39 3.85 0.71
N PHE A 53 -8.11 4.78 0.08
CA PHE A 53 -8.65 5.96 0.75
C PHE A 53 -9.44 5.60 2.02
N GLN A 54 -10.29 4.56 1.96
CA GLN A 54 -11.09 4.17 3.13
C GLN A 54 -10.22 3.69 4.29
N ARG A 55 -9.18 2.90 4.01
CA ARG A 55 -8.25 2.40 5.03
C ARG A 55 -7.46 3.55 5.66
N GLU A 56 -6.88 4.41 4.83
CA GLU A 56 -6.13 5.57 5.32
C GLU A 56 -7.00 6.56 6.09
N CYS A 57 -8.28 6.69 5.72
CA CYS A 57 -9.24 7.48 6.49
C CYS A 57 -9.42 6.93 7.91
N ILE A 58 -9.51 5.60 8.08
CA ILE A 58 -9.65 4.97 9.39
C ILE A 58 -8.42 5.26 10.25
N PHE A 59 -7.22 5.09 9.68
CA PHE A 59 -5.97 5.39 10.39
C PHE A 59 -5.85 6.87 10.76
N ALA A 60 -6.13 7.77 9.81
CA ALA A 60 -6.10 9.22 10.06
C ALA A 60 -7.10 9.62 11.16
N LYS A 61 -8.35 9.10 11.12
CA LYS A 61 -9.34 9.34 12.18
C LYS A 61 -8.84 8.90 13.55
N HIS A 62 -8.23 7.72 13.62
CA HIS A 62 -7.67 7.21 14.87
C HIS A 62 -6.54 8.10 15.40
N ILE A 63 -5.63 8.55 14.53
CA ILE A 63 -4.52 9.45 14.89
C ILE A 63 -5.06 10.80 15.40
N ILE A 64 -6.02 11.40 14.70
CA ILE A 64 -6.67 12.65 15.10
C ILE A 64 -7.33 12.48 16.47
N ASN A 65 -8.20 11.48 16.62
CA ASN A 65 -8.94 11.25 17.86
C ASN A 65 -8.05 11.09 19.09
N ASN A 66 -6.85 10.52 18.93
CA ASN A 66 -5.93 10.27 20.03
C ASN A 66 -4.95 11.43 20.30
N ASN A 67 -4.97 12.49 19.49
CA ASN A 67 -4.07 13.63 19.65
C ASN A 67 -4.84 14.96 19.57
N ASN A 68 -5.16 15.51 20.75
CA ASN A 68 -5.91 16.77 20.88
C ASN A 68 -5.21 17.97 20.24
N VAL A 69 -3.87 18.03 20.31
CA VAL A 69 -3.08 19.12 19.72
C VAL A 69 -3.16 19.06 18.19
N LEU A 70 -2.96 17.86 17.63
CA LEU A 70 -3.09 17.62 16.19
C LEU A 70 -4.52 17.91 15.71
N THR A 71 -5.53 17.47 16.45
CA THR A 71 -6.95 17.77 16.14
C THR A 71 -7.21 19.28 16.12
N GLY A 72 -6.74 20.00 17.14
CA GLY A 72 -6.89 21.45 17.20
C GLY A 72 -6.27 22.15 16.00
N ILE A 73 -5.06 21.73 15.61
CA ILE A 73 -4.37 22.27 14.44
C ILE A 73 -5.13 21.92 13.15
N ALA A 74 -5.55 20.67 12.97
CA ALA A 74 -6.31 20.24 11.80
C ALA A 74 -7.63 20.99 11.61
N VAL A 75 -8.29 21.42 12.70
CA VAL A 75 -9.47 22.29 12.63
C VAL A 75 -9.10 23.73 12.28
N SER A 76 -8.05 24.28 12.90
CA SER A 76 -7.63 25.68 12.64
C SER A 76 -6.99 25.89 11.27
N ASN A 77 -6.37 24.84 10.73
CA ASN A 77 -5.64 24.85 9.47
C ASN A 77 -5.94 23.54 8.69
N PRO A 78 -7.17 23.38 8.19
CA PRO A 78 -7.60 22.18 7.49
C PRO A 78 -6.79 21.93 6.21
N GLN A 79 -6.34 23.00 5.56
CA GLN A 79 -5.50 22.91 4.36
C GLN A 79 -4.16 22.22 4.63
N SER A 80 -3.53 22.44 5.80
CA SER A 80 -2.31 21.72 6.17
C SER A 80 -2.54 20.22 6.34
N PHE A 81 -3.68 19.85 6.95
CA PHE A 81 -4.10 18.46 7.09
C PHE A 81 -4.40 17.81 5.73
N GLU A 82 -5.16 18.49 4.87
CA GLU A 82 -5.40 18.05 3.49
C GLU A 82 -4.08 17.81 2.75
N THR A 83 -3.16 18.77 2.81
CA THR A 83 -1.86 18.66 2.13
C THR A 83 -1.08 17.44 2.61
N ALA A 84 -0.96 17.25 3.93
CA ALA A 84 -0.26 16.09 4.49
C ALA A 84 -0.92 14.76 4.09
N PHE A 85 -2.26 14.71 4.06
CA PHE A 85 -3.01 13.51 3.69
C PHE A 85 -2.94 13.20 2.19
N LEU A 86 -2.90 14.21 1.32
CA LEU A 86 -2.69 14.00 -0.12
C LEU A 86 -1.24 13.61 -0.44
N GLN A 87 -0.27 14.14 0.29
CA GLN A 87 1.13 13.72 0.18
C GLN A 87 1.33 12.26 0.56
N LEU A 88 0.59 11.75 1.54
CA LEU A 88 0.57 10.33 1.87
C LEU A 88 0.19 9.51 0.63
N ALA A 89 -0.92 9.86 -0.02
CA ALA A 89 -1.35 9.23 -1.28
C ALA A 89 -0.28 9.31 -2.38
N SER A 90 0.29 10.50 -2.63
CA SER A 90 1.33 10.68 -3.65
C SER A 90 2.64 9.93 -3.34
N SER A 91 2.96 9.76 -2.06
CA SER A 91 4.13 8.98 -1.64
C SER A 91 3.92 7.47 -1.79
N GLY A 92 2.66 7.01 -1.79
CA GLY A 92 2.31 5.59 -1.79
C GLY A 92 2.58 4.89 -0.45
N LEU A 93 2.72 5.66 0.63
CA LEU A 93 2.94 5.17 1.99
C LEU A 93 1.63 5.09 2.76
N THR A 94 1.63 4.36 3.87
CA THR A 94 0.44 4.20 4.74
C THR A 94 0.64 4.81 6.13
N LEU A 95 -0.47 5.28 6.72
CA LEU A 95 -0.61 5.64 8.13
C LEU A 95 -0.86 4.42 9.03
N ASP A 96 -0.87 3.20 8.47
CA ASP A 96 -1.03 1.96 9.24
C ASP A 96 0.04 1.87 10.36
N PRO A 97 -0.37 1.87 11.64
CA PRO A 97 0.55 1.78 12.76
C PRO A 97 1.40 0.51 12.76
N ALA A 98 0.95 -0.57 12.13
CA ALA A 98 1.70 -1.82 12.02
C ALA A 98 2.86 -1.68 11.03
N GLN A 99 2.66 -0.95 9.93
CA GLN A 99 3.66 -0.74 8.88
C GLN A 99 4.66 0.36 9.21
N LYS A 100 4.28 1.32 10.07
CA LYS A 100 5.18 2.37 10.60
C LYS A 100 5.85 3.21 9.50
N GLN A 101 5.20 3.37 8.35
CA GLN A 101 5.79 4.03 7.18
C GLN A 101 5.71 5.56 7.26
N ALA A 102 4.58 6.10 7.70
CA ALA A 102 4.39 7.54 7.84
C ALA A 102 3.50 7.89 9.05
N TYR A 103 3.59 9.15 9.49
CA TYR A 103 2.90 9.69 10.65
C TYR A 103 2.37 11.08 10.34
N LEU A 104 1.21 11.43 10.90
CA LEU A 104 0.75 12.82 10.94
C LEU A 104 1.25 13.45 12.23
N VAL A 105 2.02 14.54 12.11
CA VAL A 105 2.64 15.21 13.26
C VAL A 105 2.28 16.69 13.30
N PRO A 106 2.03 17.27 14.49
CA PRO A 106 1.85 18.70 14.65
C PRO A 106 3.21 19.41 14.70
N ARG A 107 3.47 20.34 13.78
CA ARG A 107 4.69 21.16 13.77
C ARG A 107 4.37 22.60 13.38
N ASP A 108 4.87 23.55 14.18
CA ASP A 108 4.73 24.99 13.97
C ASP A 108 3.32 25.44 13.49
N GLY A 109 2.28 24.91 14.15
CA GLY A 109 0.87 25.24 13.87
C GLY A 109 0.29 24.61 12.60
N ARG A 110 0.93 23.57 12.05
CA ARG A 110 0.52 22.84 10.84
C ARG A 110 0.53 21.34 11.09
N VAL A 111 -0.29 20.61 10.33
CA VAL A 111 -0.16 19.16 10.21
C VAL A 111 0.84 18.86 9.10
N ILE A 112 1.80 17.98 9.39
CA ILE A 112 2.87 17.57 8.45
C ILE A 112 2.88 16.06 8.37
N LEU A 113 3.16 15.53 7.17
CA LEU A 113 3.43 14.11 6.97
C LEU A 113 4.91 13.83 7.29
N ASP A 114 5.18 13.11 8.37
CA ASP A 114 6.52 12.67 8.72
C ASP A 114 6.72 11.22 8.29
N ILE A 115 7.76 10.96 7.50
CA ILE A 115 8.01 9.65 6.90
C ILE A 115 9.15 8.96 7.64
N SER A 116 8.95 7.70 8.02
CA SER A 116 9.95 6.94 8.74
C SER A 116 11.06 6.44 7.82
N TYR A 117 12.16 5.93 8.39
CA TYR A 117 13.19 5.27 7.60
C TYR A 117 12.63 4.04 6.84
N ILE A 118 11.64 3.34 7.41
CA ILE A 118 10.94 2.21 6.75
C ILE A 118 10.17 2.71 5.54
N GLY A 119 9.47 3.85 5.68
CA GLY A 119 8.79 4.50 4.56
C GLY A 119 9.76 4.92 3.46
N LEU A 120 10.91 5.50 3.81
CA LEU A 120 11.96 5.84 2.84
C LEU A 120 12.51 4.60 2.13
N CYS A 121 12.79 3.51 2.86
CA CYS A 121 13.23 2.25 2.26
C CYS A 121 12.17 1.72 1.29
N ARG A 122 10.90 1.69 1.70
CA ARG A 122 9.79 1.22 0.88
C ARG A 122 9.64 2.03 -0.40
N MET A 123 9.72 3.36 -0.31
CA MET A 123 9.68 4.22 -1.50
C MET A 123 10.84 3.93 -2.45
N ALA A 124 12.05 3.74 -1.93
CA ALA A 124 13.21 3.46 -2.75
C ALA A 124 13.10 2.13 -3.50
N THR A 125 12.55 1.10 -2.85
CA THR A 125 12.29 -0.20 -3.50
C THR A 125 11.13 -0.11 -4.49
N ASP A 126 10.05 0.61 -4.16
CA ASP A 126 8.87 0.77 -5.02
C ASP A 126 9.18 1.58 -6.31
N GLU A 127 10.06 2.58 -6.22
CA GLU A 127 10.59 3.31 -7.39
C GLU A 127 11.65 2.49 -8.16
N GLY A 128 12.06 1.34 -7.62
CA GLY A 128 13.05 0.48 -8.22
C GLY A 128 14.44 1.11 -8.28
N LEU A 129 14.80 1.94 -7.30
CA LEU A 129 16.18 2.43 -7.13
C LEU A 129 17.12 1.30 -6.69
N CYS A 130 16.59 0.36 -5.91
CA CYS A 130 17.27 -0.82 -5.40
C CYS A 130 16.24 -1.94 -5.19
N GLN A 131 16.71 -3.17 -5.08
CA GLN A 131 15.90 -4.35 -4.74
C GLN A 131 15.75 -4.50 -3.23
N ASP A 132 16.78 -4.15 -2.48
CA ASP A 132 16.81 -4.24 -1.01
C ASP A 132 17.71 -3.16 -0.39
N ILE A 133 17.45 -2.84 0.88
CA ILE A 133 18.19 -1.86 1.67
C ILE A 133 18.44 -2.41 3.06
N VAL A 134 19.71 -2.59 3.42
CA VAL A 134 20.15 -2.92 4.76
C VAL A 134 20.85 -1.71 5.36
N ALA A 135 20.34 -1.20 6.48
CA ALA A 135 20.97 -0.11 7.22
C ALA A 135 21.28 -0.59 8.64
N GLU A 136 22.55 -0.53 9.03
CA GLU A 136 23.04 -1.16 10.26
C GLU A 136 23.97 -0.25 11.06
N LEU A 137 24.00 -0.52 12.37
CA LEU A 137 24.75 0.26 13.36
C LEU A 137 26.04 -0.45 13.73
N VAL A 138 27.15 0.28 13.69
CA VAL A 138 28.48 -0.22 14.02
C VAL A 138 28.94 0.37 15.35
N PHE A 139 29.37 -0.51 16.25
CA PHE A 139 29.87 -0.17 17.58
C PHE A 139 31.33 -0.64 17.74
N GLU A 140 31.96 -0.19 18.81
CA GLU A 140 33.37 -0.44 19.12
C GLU A 140 33.73 -1.92 19.26
N HIS A 141 32.88 -2.71 19.91
CA HIS A 141 33.14 -4.13 20.16
C HIS A 141 32.68 -5.05 19.03
N ASP A 142 32.17 -4.50 17.92
CA ASP A 142 31.82 -5.30 16.77
C ASP A 142 33.04 -5.75 15.99
N THR A 143 32.98 -6.94 15.40
CA THR A 143 33.90 -7.32 14.33
C THR A 143 33.38 -6.75 13.03
N PHE A 144 33.95 -5.61 12.61
CA PHE A 144 33.54 -4.89 11.40
C PHE A 144 34.71 -4.67 10.45
N LYS A 145 34.59 -5.21 9.22
CA LYS A 145 35.56 -5.04 8.14
C LYS A 145 34.87 -4.50 6.87
N PRO A 146 35.15 -3.24 6.46
CA PRO A 146 34.66 -2.73 5.19
C PRO A 146 35.42 -3.39 4.03
N VAL A 147 34.69 -3.86 3.01
CA VAL A 147 35.26 -4.52 1.82
C VAL A 147 35.22 -3.59 0.58
N GLY A 148 34.87 -2.32 0.80
CA GLY A 148 34.73 -1.31 -0.25
C GLY A 148 33.26 -0.90 -0.44
N ARG A 149 32.97 -0.21 -1.55
CA ARG A 149 31.61 0.30 -1.84
C ARG A 149 30.76 -0.64 -2.69
N ARG A 150 31.32 -1.74 -3.19
CA ARG A 150 30.68 -2.62 -4.19
C ARG A 150 30.35 -4.01 -3.66
N GLU A 151 30.60 -4.23 -2.37
CA GLU A 151 30.45 -5.50 -1.69
C GLU A 151 30.01 -5.21 -0.25
N SER A 152 29.13 -6.04 0.29
CA SER A 152 28.65 -5.93 1.66
C SER A 152 29.82 -6.02 2.66
N PRO A 153 29.81 -5.21 3.73
CA PRO A 153 30.82 -5.31 4.76
C PRO A 153 30.67 -6.62 5.54
N ILE A 154 31.78 -7.14 6.08
CA ILE A 154 31.72 -8.23 7.07
C ILE A 154 31.42 -7.56 8.41
N HIS A 155 30.28 -7.90 9.00
CA HIS A 155 29.81 -7.34 10.27
C HIS A 155 29.26 -8.43 11.18
N GLU A 156 30.07 -8.84 12.16
CA GLU A 156 29.70 -9.82 13.17
C GLU A 156 29.54 -9.12 14.52
N TYR A 157 28.41 -9.36 15.17
CA TYR A 157 28.08 -8.81 16.48
C TYR A 157 26.99 -9.64 17.15
N ASP A 158 26.86 -9.51 18.48
CA ASP A 158 25.72 -10.09 19.21
C ASP A 158 24.46 -9.20 19.00
N PRO A 159 23.41 -9.69 18.32
CA PRO A 159 22.21 -8.91 18.05
C PRO A 159 21.40 -8.57 19.30
N PHE A 160 21.62 -9.28 20.41
CA PHE A 160 20.92 -9.07 21.68
C PHE A 160 21.72 -8.23 22.69
N ALA A 161 22.96 -7.87 22.36
CA ALA A 161 23.78 -7.03 23.22
C ALA A 161 23.21 -5.61 23.35
N GLU A 162 23.29 -5.06 24.56
CA GLU A 162 22.76 -3.74 24.86
C GLU A 162 23.55 -2.66 24.13
N LYS A 163 22.83 -1.76 23.46
CA LYS A 163 23.41 -0.61 22.74
C LYS A 163 23.71 0.59 23.65
N GLY A 164 23.02 0.68 24.79
CA GLY A 164 23.07 1.85 25.68
C GLY A 164 22.37 3.09 25.09
N ASP A 165 22.74 4.25 25.64
CA ASP A 165 22.26 5.56 25.18
C ASP A 165 23.01 6.04 23.92
N LEU A 166 22.37 6.91 23.14
CA LEU A 166 22.98 7.49 21.94
C LEU A 166 23.94 8.63 22.30
N LEU A 167 25.24 8.35 22.25
CA LEU A 167 26.32 9.30 22.49
C LEU A 167 27.02 9.66 21.17
N LEU A 168 26.67 10.81 20.59
CA LEU A 168 27.23 11.29 19.30
C LEU A 168 28.36 12.31 19.48
N THR A 169 28.37 13.02 20.61
CA THR A 169 29.32 14.08 20.93
C THR A 169 29.84 13.94 22.35
N SER A 170 30.98 14.55 22.66
CA SER A 170 31.58 14.53 24.00
C SER A 170 30.72 15.17 25.10
N SER A 171 29.73 15.98 24.73
CA SER A 171 28.78 16.59 25.68
C SER A 171 27.57 15.71 26.01
N ASP A 172 27.34 14.65 25.23
CA ASP A 172 26.25 13.72 25.49
C ASP A 172 26.55 12.93 26.77
N LYS A 173 25.51 12.72 27.58
CA LYS A 173 25.60 11.95 28.82
C LYS A 173 24.67 10.77 28.73
N GLY A 174 25.13 9.62 29.20
CA GLY A 174 24.37 8.38 29.19
C GLY A 174 25.27 7.19 29.51
N VAL A 175 24.69 6.00 29.42
CA VAL A 175 25.38 4.74 29.69
C VAL A 175 25.81 4.09 28.38
N VAL A 176 27.06 3.67 28.30
CA VAL A 176 27.59 2.87 27.19
C VAL A 176 27.12 1.42 27.40
N GLY A 177 26.48 0.86 26.38
CA GLY A 177 26.03 -0.53 26.42
C GLY A 177 27.17 -1.54 26.23
N SER A 178 26.86 -2.83 26.30
CA SER A 178 27.86 -3.90 26.15
C SER A 178 28.49 -3.97 24.77
N ARG A 179 27.84 -3.45 23.70
CA ARG A 179 28.46 -3.31 22.36
C ARG A 179 29.56 -2.23 22.29
N GLY A 180 29.74 -1.42 23.34
CA GLY A 180 30.76 -0.36 23.39
C GLY A 180 30.28 0.95 22.78
N HIS A 181 31.22 1.87 22.49
CA HIS A 181 30.86 3.17 21.92
C HIS A 181 30.33 3.06 20.49
N PHE A 182 29.29 3.83 20.17
CA PHE A 182 28.76 3.91 18.81
C PHE A 182 29.79 4.58 17.87
N ARG A 183 30.13 3.91 16.78
CA ARG A 183 31.15 4.36 15.81
C ARG A 183 30.54 5.02 14.58
N GLY A 184 29.40 4.54 14.12
CA GLY A 184 28.78 5.00 12.87
C GLY A 184 27.76 4.01 12.34
N ALA A 185 27.25 4.28 11.14
CA ALA A 185 26.30 3.41 10.48
C ALA A 185 26.72 3.15 9.04
N TYR A 186 26.24 2.06 8.45
CA TYR A 186 26.34 1.86 7.01
C TYR A 186 24.97 1.61 6.40
N VAL A 187 24.85 1.90 5.11
CA VAL A 187 23.69 1.56 4.29
C VAL A 187 24.17 0.81 3.07
N ASP A 188 23.69 -0.42 2.92
CA ASP A 188 23.96 -1.32 1.82
C ASP A 188 22.71 -1.46 0.95
N TYR A 189 22.85 -1.06 -0.31
CA TYR A 189 21.80 -1.14 -1.32
C TYR A 189 22.07 -2.29 -2.27
N LEU A 190 21.14 -3.25 -2.35
CA LEU A 190 21.17 -4.27 -3.40
C LEU A 190 20.62 -3.68 -4.70
N MET A 191 21.47 -3.49 -5.70
CA MET A 191 21.09 -2.92 -6.99
C MET A 191 20.39 -3.97 -7.87
N LYS A 192 19.67 -3.52 -8.90
CA LYS A 192 18.94 -4.40 -9.82
C LYS A 192 19.83 -5.39 -10.61
N ASP A 193 21.09 -5.06 -10.76
CA ASP A 193 22.10 -5.90 -11.42
C ASP A 193 22.77 -6.89 -10.45
N GLY A 194 22.28 -7.00 -9.21
CA GLY A 194 22.81 -7.90 -8.19
C GLY A 194 24.03 -7.36 -7.45
N ARG A 195 24.54 -6.17 -7.79
CA ARG A 195 25.67 -5.56 -7.08
C ARG A 195 25.22 -4.85 -5.82
N ASN A 196 26.05 -4.89 -4.78
CA ASN A 196 25.88 -4.05 -3.61
C ASN A 196 26.44 -2.65 -3.87
N LEU A 197 25.80 -1.63 -3.29
CA LEU A 197 26.33 -0.29 -3.22
C LEU A 197 26.31 0.16 -1.76
N VAL A 198 27.47 0.23 -1.14
CA VAL A 198 27.60 0.47 0.30
C VAL A 198 28.11 1.89 0.56
N PHE A 199 27.47 2.54 1.53
CA PHE A 199 27.84 3.84 2.07
C PHE A 199 28.13 3.70 3.56
N PHE A 200 29.17 4.37 4.03
CA PHE A 200 29.55 4.42 5.44
C PHE A 200 29.37 5.86 5.92
N ILE A 201 28.72 6.03 7.07
CA ILE A 201 28.43 7.32 7.68
C ILE A 201 29.07 7.33 9.06
N ASP A 202 29.92 8.33 9.30
CA ASP A 202 30.62 8.51 10.56
C ASP A 202 29.68 9.11 11.64
N VAL A 203 29.98 8.83 12.91
CA VAL A 203 29.27 9.41 14.07
C VAL A 203 29.22 10.94 14.00
N ARG A 204 30.25 11.59 13.44
CA ARG A 204 30.32 13.06 13.28
C ARG A 204 29.27 13.59 12.31
N ASP A 205 29.03 12.92 11.19
CA ASP A 205 28.02 13.34 10.20
C ASP A 205 26.59 13.13 10.74
N LEU A 206 26.41 12.08 11.55
CA LEU A 206 25.16 11.85 12.29
C LEU A 206 24.94 12.90 13.38
N ALA A 207 26.00 13.30 14.09
CA ALA A 207 25.95 14.38 15.07
C ALA A 207 25.54 15.71 14.41
N ALA A 208 26.10 16.02 13.23
CA ALA A 208 25.73 17.19 12.44
C ALA A 208 24.24 17.14 12.03
N SER A 209 23.75 15.97 11.60
CA SER A 209 22.33 15.75 11.27
C SER A 209 21.40 15.95 12.46
N ARG A 210 21.81 15.53 13.66
CA ARG A 210 21.05 15.77 14.89
C ARG A 210 21.02 17.25 15.23
N ALA A 211 22.15 17.96 15.10
CA ALA A 211 22.28 19.36 15.47
C ALA A 211 21.37 20.30 14.69
N VAL A 212 21.08 19.97 13.43
CA VAL A 212 20.21 20.77 12.53
C VAL A 212 18.73 20.47 12.68
N SER A 213 18.35 19.40 13.41
CA SER A 213 16.94 19.09 13.69
C SER A 213 16.32 20.13 14.62
N GLU A 214 15.19 20.72 14.23
CA GLU A 214 14.48 21.73 15.04
C GLU A 214 14.11 21.23 16.44
N SER A 215 13.67 19.98 16.53
CA SER A 215 13.32 19.33 17.79
C SER A 215 14.52 19.21 18.74
N TRP A 216 15.74 19.14 18.20
CA TRP A 216 16.97 19.08 18.96
C TRP A 216 17.52 20.48 19.26
N ARG A 217 17.34 21.45 18.36
CA ARG A 217 17.79 22.84 18.57
C ARG A 217 17.09 23.49 19.77
N LYS A 218 15.81 23.23 19.96
CA LYS A 218 15.01 23.74 21.08
C LYS A 218 15.29 22.92 22.35
N ILE A 219 16.14 23.43 23.24
CA ILE A 219 16.59 22.74 24.47
C ILE A 219 15.42 22.20 25.30
N GLU A 220 14.39 23.01 25.49
CA GLU A 220 13.17 22.65 26.26
C GLU A 220 12.40 21.46 25.66
N LYS A 221 12.51 21.25 24.35
CA LYS A 221 11.80 20.19 23.63
C LYS A 221 12.66 18.94 23.40
N ARG A 222 13.96 18.97 23.77
CA ARG A 222 14.88 17.83 23.56
C ARG A 222 14.40 16.55 24.23
N ALA A 223 13.83 16.63 25.43
CA ALA A 223 13.30 15.45 26.13
C ALA A 223 12.23 14.70 25.32
N TYR A 224 11.47 15.43 24.50
CA TYR A 224 10.42 14.89 23.63
C TYR A 224 10.87 14.74 22.17
N SER A 225 12.14 15.03 21.87
CA SER A 225 12.67 14.89 20.51
C SER A 225 12.70 13.42 20.10
N PRO A 226 12.45 13.11 18.81
CA PRO A 226 12.70 11.79 18.26
C PRO A 226 14.13 11.29 18.48
N TRP A 227 15.11 12.19 18.60
CA TRP A 227 16.50 11.85 18.91
C TRP A 227 16.72 11.37 20.34
N THR A 228 15.76 11.59 21.24
CA THR A 228 15.78 11.11 22.63
C THR A 228 14.87 9.91 22.80
N THR A 229 13.68 9.93 22.18
CA THR A 229 12.66 8.87 22.32
C THR A 229 12.91 7.67 21.41
N PHE A 230 13.47 7.90 20.22
CA PHE A 230 13.77 6.87 19.21
C PHE A 230 15.17 7.07 18.59
N PRO A 231 16.23 7.19 19.40
CA PRO A 231 17.55 7.63 18.96
C PRO A 231 18.12 6.81 17.80
N TRP A 232 18.10 5.49 17.93
CA TRP A 232 18.67 4.58 16.94
C TRP A 232 17.88 4.59 15.62
N LYS A 233 16.57 4.81 15.67
CA LYS A 233 15.75 4.96 14.44
C LYS A 233 16.06 6.27 13.72
N MET A 234 16.35 7.33 14.47
CA MET A 234 16.79 8.59 13.90
C MET A 234 18.16 8.48 13.23
N VAL A 235 19.11 7.74 13.83
CA VAL A 235 20.40 7.43 13.20
C VAL A 235 20.22 6.74 11.85
N LEU A 236 19.43 5.68 11.79
CA LEU A 236 19.16 4.95 10.54
C LEU A 236 18.47 5.83 9.49
N LYS A 237 17.47 6.64 9.91
CA LYS A 237 16.80 7.61 9.04
C LYS A 237 17.79 8.60 8.46
N SER A 238 18.66 9.17 9.28
CA SER A 238 19.68 10.12 8.84
C SER A 238 20.70 9.50 7.89
N ALA A 239 21.17 8.28 8.18
CA ALA A 239 22.07 7.55 7.29
C ALA A 239 21.45 7.36 5.90
N ILE A 240 20.22 6.82 5.82
CA ILE A 240 19.52 6.61 4.54
C ILE A 240 19.30 7.93 3.80
N LYS A 241 18.86 9.00 4.48
CA LYS A 241 18.63 10.31 3.84
C LYS A 241 19.90 10.90 3.21
N GLN A 242 21.05 10.73 3.85
CA GLN A 242 22.32 11.22 3.31
C GLN A 242 22.76 10.43 2.07
N THR A 243 22.53 9.12 2.05
CA THR A 243 23.13 8.23 1.05
C THR A 243 22.26 8.03 -0.19
N ILE A 244 20.95 8.15 -0.05
CA ILE A 244 19.99 7.77 -1.09
C ILE A 244 20.09 8.60 -2.39
N TYR A 245 20.57 9.85 -2.29
CA TYR A 245 20.82 10.71 -3.45
C TYR A 245 21.98 10.24 -4.33
N HIS A 246 22.87 9.42 -3.79
CA HIS A 246 24.03 8.90 -4.50
C HIS A 246 23.75 7.59 -5.25
N ILE A 247 22.56 7.00 -5.08
CA ILE A 247 22.12 5.82 -5.83
C ILE A 247 21.74 6.24 -7.26
N PRO A 248 22.21 5.56 -8.32
CA PRO A 248 21.81 5.86 -9.68
C PRO A 248 20.36 5.41 -9.95
N GLY A 249 19.54 6.24 -10.61
CA GLY A 249 18.17 5.90 -10.98
C GLY A 249 17.21 7.08 -11.00
N ASN A 250 15.99 6.86 -11.51
CA ASN A 250 14.91 7.84 -11.45
C ASN A 250 14.36 7.88 -10.02
N ARG A 251 14.43 9.07 -9.40
CA ARG A 251 14.14 9.31 -7.98
C ARG A 251 13.06 10.37 -7.76
N THR A 252 12.24 10.65 -8.78
CA THR A 252 11.41 11.88 -8.83
C THR A 252 10.49 12.02 -7.61
N ARG A 253 9.86 10.92 -7.18
CA ARG A 253 8.91 10.92 -6.05
C ARG A 253 9.66 10.95 -4.71
N LEU A 254 10.67 10.10 -4.55
CA LEU A 254 11.50 10.03 -3.36
C LEU A 254 12.24 11.36 -3.09
N SER A 255 12.86 11.95 -4.10
CA SER A 255 13.52 13.26 -3.97
C SER A 255 12.55 14.33 -3.52
N ALA A 256 11.36 14.42 -4.15
CA ALA A 256 10.34 15.39 -3.75
C ALA A 256 9.89 15.19 -2.30
N VAL A 257 9.78 13.93 -1.85
CA VAL A 257 9.48 13.60 -0.46
C VAL A 257 10.59 14.02 0.49
N ILE A 258 11.85 13.70 0.17
CA ILE A 258 12.97 14.06 1.05
C ILE A 258 13.11 15.60 1.12
N ASP A 259 12.96 16.29 0.00
CA ASP A 259 12.96 17.75 -0.04
C ASP A 259 11.81 18.33 0.79
N TYR A 260 10.62 17.75 0.71
CA TYR A 260 9.50 18.11 1.58
C TYR A 260 9.84 17.93 3.07
N LEU A 261 10.42 16.80 3.46
CA LEU A 261 10.84 16.55 4.85
C LEU A 261 11.92 17.53 5.31
N ASN A 262 12.82 17.92 4.42
CA ASN A 262 13.93 18.83 4.74
C ASN A 262 13.46 20.28 4.89
N ILE A 263 12.54 20.72 4.02
CA ILE A 263 12.04 22.10 3.97
C ILE A 263 10.91 22.31 4.97
N TYR A 264 9.89 21.45 4.93
CA TYR A 264 8.65 21.59 5.70
C TYR A 264 8.64 20.70 6.94
N GLY A 265 9.21 19.49 6.83
CA GLY A 265 9.36 18.57 7.97
C GLY A 265 10.43 18.99 8.98
N GLU A 266 11.07 20.15 8.83
CA GLU A 266 12.03 20.71 9.80
C GLU A 266 13.19 19.76 10.17
N GLU A 267 13.48 18.80 9.29
CA GLU A 267 14.56 17.82 9.50
C GLU A 267 15.91 18.35 9.01
N GLY A 268 15.90 19.42 8.21
CA GLY A 268 17.04 20.30 8.02
C GLY A 268 18.26 19.67 7.35
N PHE A 269 18.17 19.27 6.09
CA PHE A 269 19.34 19.20 5.19
C PHE A 269 19.24 20.35 4.19
N ARG A 270 19.51 21.58 4.63
CA ARG A 270 19.37 22.76 3.75
C ARG A 270 20.62 22.93 2.88
N ALA A 271 20.49 22.77 1.57
CA ALA A 271 21.19 23.68 0.67
C ALA A 271 20.55 25.06 0.85
N SER A 272 21.36 26.07 1.17
CA SER A 272 20.92 27.45 1.42
C SER A 272 20.10 28.01 0.26
N GLY A 273 18.78 28.07 0.41
CA GLY A 273 17.86 28.71 -0.53
C GLY A 273 16.42 28.57 -0.04
N ASN A 274 15.89 29.59 0.63
CA ASN A 274 14.47 29.64 0.95
C ASN A 274 13.68 29.72 -0.36
N ILE A 275 12.75 28.78 -0.56
CA ILE A 275 11.68 28.97 -1.54
C ILE A 275 10.37 29.18 -0.76
N PRO A 276 9.71 30.35 -0.84
CA PRO A 276 8.46 30.64 -0.15
C PRO A 276 7.32 29.71 -0.60
N MET A 277 6.30 29.56 0.26
CA MET A 277 5.10 28.72 0.03
C MET A 277 4.43 28.94 -1.34
N GLU A 278 4.57 30.16 -1.88
CA GLU A 278 4.10 30.53 -3.21
C GLU A 278 4.64 29.61 -4.31
N ALA A 279 5.91 29.21 -4.27
CA ALA A 279 6.49 28.43 -5.35
C ALA A 279 6.04 26.97 -5.33
N ALA A 280 5.84 26.37 -4.15
CA ALA A 280 5.30 25.02 -4.03
C ALA A 280 3.82 24.97 -4.43
N GLN A 281 3.06 26.03 -4.12
CA GLN A 281 1.69 26.20 -4.59
C GLN A 281 1.63 26.41 -6.11
N VAL A 282 2.54 27.22 -6.67
CA VAL A 282 2.68 27.43 -8.11
C VAL A 282 3.12 26.15 -8.83
N GLU A 283 4.00 25.35 -8.23
CA GLU A 283 4.46 24.08 -8.81
C GLU A 283 3.37 23.00 -8.77
N MET A 284 2.62 22.89 -7.66
CA MET A 284 1.45 22.01 -7.59
C MET A 284 0.35 22.45 -8.56
N ALA A 285 0.09 23.76 -8.67
CA ALA A 285 -0.86 24.31 -9.63
C ALA A 285 -0.42 24.08 -11.07
N HIS A 286 0.88 24.22 -11.38
CA HIS A 286 1.43 23.92 -12.71
C HIS A 286 1.32 22.42 -13.04
N ARG A 287 1.55 21.52 -12.07
CA ARG A 287 1.38 20.07 -12.27
C ARG A 287 -0.08 19.69 -12.49
N GLN A 288 -1.01 20.30 -11.77
CA GLN A 288 -2.45 20.11 -11.95
C GLN A 288 -2.94 20.68 -13.30
N ALA A 289 -2.43 21.84 -13.71
CA ALA A 289 -2.72 22.43 -15.00
C ALA A 289 -2.14 21.61 -16.17
N ALA A 290 -0.94 21.04 -16.01
CA ALA A 290 -0.33 20.15 -17.00
C ALA A 290 -1.10 18.82 -17.14
N GLN A 291 -1.65 18.29 -16.06
CA GLN A 291 -2.52 17.11 -16.10
C GLN A 291 -3.86 17.41 -16.77
N ALA A 292 -4.50 18.54 -16.43
CA ALA A 292 -5.73 18.98 -17.07
C ALA A 292 -5.58 19.31 -18.58
N ALA A 293 -4.40 19.76 -19.01
CA ALA A 293 -4.11 20.01 -20.42
C ALA A 293 -3.92 18.73 -21.26
N ASN A 294 -3.59 17.60 -20.62
CA ASN A 294 -3.36 16.33 -21.31
C ASN A 294 -4.65 15.52 -21.55
N ASP A 295 -5.72 15.82 -20.81
CA ASP A 295 -7.04 15.20 -20.99
C ASP A 295 -7.80 15.71 -22.23
N GLY A 296 -7.23 16.70 -22.95
CA GLY A 296 -7.88 17.37 -24.09
C GLY A 296 -7.35 17.01 -25.49
N ASN A 297 -6.30 16.19 -25.64
CA ASN A 297 -5.72 15.93 -26.97
C ASN A 297 -5.47 14.45 -27.23
N THR A 298 -6.52 13.72 -27.62
CA THR A 298 -6.39 12.43 -28.30
C THR A 298 -5.74 12.61 -29.66
N VAL A 299 -4.41 12.48 -29.73
CA VAL A 299 -3.73 12.25 -31.01
C VAL A 299 -3.96 10.78 -31.38
N LYS A 300 -4.87 10.56 -32.33
CA LYS A 300 -4.98 9.27 -33.04
C LYS A 300 -3.67 9.01 -33.78
N ALA A 301 -2.88 8.06 -33.30
CA ALA A 301 -1.76 7.52 -34.05
C ALA A 301 -2.31 6.71 -35.22
N ALA A 302 -2.16 7.23 -36.44
CA ALA A 302 -2.47 6.52 -37.67
C ALA A 302 -1.37 5.48 -37.95
N THR A 303 -1.81 4.24 -38.15
CA THR A 303 -1.00 3.11 -38.59
C THR A 303 -0.39 3.38 -39.97
N ARG A 304 0.90 3.11 -40.15
CA ARG A 304 1.46 2.75 -41.46
C ARG A 304 2.41 1.56 -41.32
N GLU A 305 2.04 0.50 -42.01
CA GLU A 305 2.86 -0.65 -42.36
C GLU A 305 4.00 -0.21 -43.29
N GLY A 306 5.16 -0.87 -43.20
CA GLY A 306 6.26 -0.68 -44.15
C GLY A 306 7.62 -1.04 -43.58
N SER A 307 8.00 -2.29 -43.82
CA SER A 307 9.29 -2.95 -43.64
C SER A 307 10.55 -2.19 -44.12
N VAL A 308 11.72 -2.61 -43.57
CA VAL A 308 13.04 -2.81 -44.24
C VAL A 308 14.26 -1.99 -43.71
N ILE A 309 15.20 -2.74 -43.09
CA ILE A 309 16.69 -2.71 -43.11
C ILE A 309 17.53 -1.80 -42.18
N GLU A 310 18.58 -2.45 -41.65
CA GLU A 310 19.70 -2.06 -40.79
C GLU A 310 20.61 -0.94 -41.32
N GLY A 311 21.23 -0.22 -40.37
CA GLY A 311 22.63 0.22 -40.41
C GLY A 311 22.98 1.49 -41.18
N GLU A 312 23.14 2.63 -40.48
CA GLU A 312 24.22 3.58 -40.78
C GLU A 312 24.53 4.50 -39.58
N VAL A 313 25.81 4.52 -39.21
CA VAL A 313 26.41 5.46 -38.26
C VAL A 313 26.68 6.76 -39.02
N THR A 314 26.26 7.91 -38.47
CA THR A 314 26.75 9.21 -38.97
C THR A 314 27.34 10.03 -37.83
N GLN A 315 28.66 10.18 -37.89
CA GLN A 315 29.46 11.14 -37.13
C GLN A 315 29.09 12.58 -37.52
N ARG A 316 29.11 13.51 -36.55
CA ARG A 316 29.40 14.93 -36.81
C ARG A 316 30.32 15.52 -35.73
N GLU A 317 31.58 15.62 -36.15
CA GLU A 317 32.55 16.72 -36.08
C GLU A 317 32.84 17.51 -34.79
N LYS A 318 34.16 17.66 -34.63
CA LYS A 318 34.96 18.29 -33.57
C LYS A 318 35.01 19.81 -33.71
N LEU A 319 35.17 20.50 -32.58
CA LEU A 319 35.87 21.79 -32.48
C LEU A 319 37.05 21.66 -31.48
N SER A 320 38.06 22.49 -31.71
CA SER A 320 39.51 22.30 -31.55
C SER A 320 40.14 22.52 -30.15
N ALA A 321 41.34 21.94 -29.99
CA ALA A 321 42.28 21.95 -28.83
C ALA A 321 43.07 23.27 -28.64
N SER A 322 43.69 23.57 -27.47
CA SER A 322 45.03 23.08 -26.97
C SER A 322 45.48 23.93 -25.74
N PRO A 323 46.61 23.70 -24.99
CA PRO A 323 47.37 22.46 -24.66
C PRO A 323 47.98 22.35 -23.20
N GLN A 324 48.20 21.08 -22.77
CA GLN A 324 49.38 20.46 -22.06
C GLN A 324 49.89 20.87 -20.64
N PRO A 325 50.82 20.09 -19.97
CA PRO A 325 51.37 18.73 -20.24
C PRO A 325 51.53 17.74 -19.02
N GLU A 326 51.86 16.48 -19.37
CA GLU A 326 52.72 15.47 -18.68
C GLU A 326 52.27 14.86 -17.32
N THR A 327 52.51 13.58 -16.98
CA THR A 327 53.61 12.65 -17.31
C THR A 327 53.17 11.17 -17.17
N THR A 328 53.94 10.30 -17.84
CA THR A 328 53.99 8.82 -17.93
C THR A 328 54.14 8.12 -16.55
N VAL A 329 53.94 6.81 -16.32
CA VAL A 329 54.57 5.62 -16.92
C VAL A 329 53.84 4.32 -16.47
N ALA A 330 53.67 3.42 -17.44
CA ALA A 330 53.59 1.94 -17.46
C ALA A 330 53.07 1.10 -16.27
N ASP A 331 52.01 0.34 -16.57
CA ASP A 331 51.68 -0.96 -15.99
C ASP A 331 52.13 -2.05 -17.00
N ASN A 332 52.71 -3.15 -16.51
CA ASN A 332 53.16 -4.27 -17.34
C ASN A 332 52.57 -5.55 -16.72
N THR A 333 51.50 -6.06 -17.32
CA THR A 333 50.86 -7.33 -16.96
C THR A 333 51.16 -8.35 -18.05
N GLN A 334 51.73 -9.49 -17.68
CA GLN A 334 51.63 -10.76 -18.39
C GLN A 334 51.97 -11.86 -17.39
N SER A 335 50.95 -12.62 -16.97
CA SER A 335 50.59 -13.95 -17.49
C SER A 335 51.54 -15.04 -16.96
N ASP A 336 50.99 -15.96 -16.18
CA ASP A 336 50.94 -17.38 -16.57
C ASP A 336 50.34 -18.21 -15.44
N ASN A 337 49.19 -18.83 -15.75
CA ASN A 337 48.70 -20.02 -15.08
C ASN A 337 49.22 -21.23 -15.85
N THR A 338 49.88 -22.16 -15.16
CA THR A 338 49.99 -23.56 -15.60
C THR A 338 49.64 -24.49 -14.45
N ALA A 339 48.81 -25.47 -14.82
CA ALA A 339 48.16 -26.45 -13.97
C ALA A 339 49.11 -27.49 -13.37
N SER A 340 48.69 -28.11 -12.27
CA SER A 340 48.99 -29.52 -12.03
C SER A 340 47.91 -30.18 -11.18
N THR A 341 47.65 -31.43 -11.55
CA THR A 341 46.56 -32.33 -11.21
C THR A 341 47.00 -33.26 -10.07
N ALA A 342 46.14 -33.58 -9.11
CA ALA A 342 46.19 -34.86 -8.40
C ALA A 342 44.83 -35.25 -7.79
N GLN A 343 44.39 -36.43 -8.21
CA GLN A 343 43.33 -37.32 -7.70
C GLN A 343 43.59 -37.69 -6.21
N SER A 344 42.73 -38.28 -5.37
CA SER A 344 41.33 -38.71 -5.30
C SER A 344 41.21 -39.39 -3.92
N GLU A 345 40.10 -39.29 -3.19
CA GLU A 345 39.59 -40.41 -2.38
C GLU A 345 38.17 -40.16 -1.83
N HIS A 346 37.41 -41.25 -1.75
CA HIS A 346 35.99 -41.40 -1.48
C HIS A 346 35.57 -41.10 -0.04
N SER A 347 34.34 -40.57 0.16
CA SER A 347 33.27 -41.14 1.02
C SER A 347 32.00 -40.27 0.98
N GLN A 348 30.84 -40.88 0.71
CA GLN A 348 29.51 -40.26 0.82
C GLN A 348 28.98 -40.29 2.28
N PRO A 349 27.72 -39.90 2.57
CA PRO A 349 27.34 -38.60 3.10
C PRO A 349 26.83 -38.70 4.55
N VAL A 350 27.00 -37.64 5.35
CA VAL A 350 26.32 -37.55 6.65
C VAL A 350 25.30 -36.42 6.59
N GLY A 351 24.03 -36.84 6.50
CA GLY A 351 22.85 -36.21 7.11
C GLY A 351 22.68 -34.70 6.92
N GLN A 352 21.93 -34.33 5.89
CA GLN A 352 21.10 -33.13 5.93
C GLN A 352 20.13 -33.25 7.11
N SER A 353 20.31 -32.45 8.15
CA SER A 353 19.16 -32.00 8.93
C SER A 353 18.52 -30.86 8.15
N GLU A 354 17.65 -31.21 7.21
CA GLU A 354 16.61 -30.31 6.71
C GLU A 354 15.85 -29.78 7.93
N GLN A 355 16.04 -28.49 8.25
CA GLN A 355 15.02 -27.79 9.00
C GLN A 355 13.83 -27.64 8.06
N ALA A 356 12.89 -28.57 8.20
CA ALA A 356 11.60 -28.56 7.53
C ALA A 356 10.98 -27.18 7.68
N GLU A 357 10.68 -26.54 6.55
CA GLU A 357 9.67 -25.48 6.51
C GLU A 357 8.42 -25.99 7.21
N PRO A 358 7.69 -25.15 7.99
CA PRO A 358 6.46 -25.57 8.60
C PRO A 358 5.52 -26.05 7.48
N GLN A 359 5.28 -27.36 7.38
CA GLN A 359 4.38 -27.94 6.39
C GLN A 359 3.03 -27.22 6.48
N GLU A 360 2.71 -26.43 5.45
CA GLU A 360 1.44 -25.72 5.38
C GLU A 360 0.30 -26.74 5.44
N VAL A 361 -0.53 -26.64 6.48
CA VAL A 361 -1.65 -27.56 6.68
C VAL A 361 -2.60 -27.45 5.48
N MET A 362 -2.76 -28.54 4.74
CA MET A 362 -3.64 -28.62 3.58
C MET A 362 -5.10 -28.80 4.01
N SER A 363 -6.03 -28.35 3.18
CA SER A 363 -7.46 -28.62 3.37
C SER A 363 -7.86 -29.97 2.79
N ASP A 364 -9.12 -30.37 3.01
CA ASP A 364 -9.71 -31.56 2.37
C ASP A 364 -9.87 -31.39 0.84
N VAL A 365 -9.70 -30.16 0.32
CA VAL A 365 -9.70 -29.89 -1.12
C VAL A 365 -8.29 -30.13 -1.67
N PRO A 366 -8.12 -31.03 -2.65
CA PRO A 366 -6.80 -31.36 -3.21
C PRO A 366 -6.05 -30.13 -3.69
N GLY A 367 -4.80 -29.95 -3.24
CA GLY A 367 -3.93 -28.86 -3.67
C GLY A 367 -4.25 -27.49 -3.05
N VAL A 368 -5.28 -27.38 -2.20
CA VAL A 368 -5.70 -26.13 -1.57
C VAL A 368 -5.27 -26.08 -0.11
N ARG A 369 -4.66 -24.96 0.29
CA ARG A 369 -4.16 -24.76 1.66
C ARG A 369 -5.31 -24.45 2.62
N LEU A 370 -5.24 -24.94 3.87
CA LEU A 370 -6.32 -24.74 4.87
C LEU A 370 -6.52 -23.26 5.23
N SER A 371 -5.44 -22.48 5.25
CA SER A 371 -5.48 -21.02 5.44
C SER A 371 -6.25 -20.33 4.32
N VAL A 372 -6.03 -20.76 3.07
CA VAL A 372 -6.71 -20.25 1.89
C VAL A 372 -8.17 -20.68 1.88
N PHE A 373 -8.48 -21.93 2.20
CA PHE A 373 -9.87 -22.41 2.32
C PHE A 373 -10.71 -21.51 3.25
N LYS A 374 -10.19 -21.20 4.44
CA LYS A 374 -10.85 -20.29 5.40
C LYS A 374 -10.94 -18.85 4.88
N ARG A 375 -9.93 -18.38 4.14
CA ARG A 375 -9.91 -17.04 3.55
C ARG A 375 -10.94 -16.92 2.43
N VAL A 376 -11.08 -17.93 1.57
CA VAL A 376 -12.07 -17.98 0.47
C VAL A 376 -13.49 -17.88 1.03
N GLN A 377 -13.81 -18.57 2.12
CA GLN A 377 -15.14 -18.44 2.76
C GLN A 377 -15.45 -16.98 3.14
N LYS A 378 -14.48 -16.26 3.72
CA LYS A 378 -14.65 -14.84 4.06
C LYS A 378 -14.78 -13.95 2.83
N LEU A 379 -14.04 -14.26 1.75
CA LEU A 379 -14.15 -13.55 0.48
C LEU A 379 -15.52 -13.74 -0.16
N VAL A 380 -16.10 -14.94 -0.08
CA VAL A 380 -17.45 -15.23 -0.53
C VAL A 380 -18.48 -14.41 0.25
N THR A 381 -18.41 -14.41 1.58
CA THR A 381 -19.32 -13.59 2.41
C THR A 381 -19.22 -12.09 2.07
N ARG A 382 -18.00 -11.60 1.86
CA ARG A 382 -17.78 -10.22 1.43
C ARG A 382 -18.39 -9.96 0.05
N ALA A 383 -18.13 -10.84 -0.92
CA ALA A 383 -18.64 -10.72 -2.28
C ALA A 383 -20.17 -10.73 -2.33
N GLN A 384 -20.83 -11.57 -1.53
CA GLN A 384 -22.29 -11.59 -1.38
C GLN A 384 -22.82 -10.26 -0.84
N THR A 385 -22.15 -9.68 0.16
CA THR A 385 -22.62 -8.44 0.80
C THR A 385 -22.38 -7.21 -0.07
N THR A 386 -21.24 -7.15 -0.77
CA THR A 386 -20.84 -5.97 -1.54
C THR A 386 -21.12 -6.08 -3.04
N LEU A 387 -21.55 -7.25 -3.52
CA LEU A 387 -21.71 -7.60 -4.94
C LEU A 387 -20.44 -7.41 -5.80
N ALA A 388 -19.27 -7.32 -5.17
CA ALA A 388 -17.99 -7.00 -5.81
C ALA A 388 -17.25 -8.24 -6.34
N TYR A 389 -17.98 -9.18 -6.97
CA TYR A 389 -17.41 -10.45 -7.44
C TYR A 389 -16.28 -10.26 -8.46
N GLU A 390 -16.45 -9.39 -9.45
CA GLU A 390 -15.45 -9.17 -10.51
C GLU A 390 -14.14 -8.61 -9.96
N THR A 391 -14.22 -7.65 -9.04
CA THR A 391 -13.05 -7.06 -8.39
C THR A 391 -12.30 -8.11 -7.58
N ILE A 392 -13.01 -8.91 -6.78
CA ILE A 392 -12.40 -9.94 -5.93
C ILE A 392 -11.77 -11.06 -6.79
N ILE A 393 -12.43 -11.49 -7.86
CA ILE A 393 -11.88 -12.50 -8.79
C ILE A 393 -10.64 -11.95 -9.52
N ALA A 394 -10.67 -10.69 -9.96
CA ALA A 394 -9.52 -10.06 -10.62
C ALA A 394 -8.33 -9.89 -9.67
N GLU A 395 -8.56 -9.53 -8.40
CA GLU A 395 -7.52 -9.46 -7.36
C GLU A 395 -6.88 -10.85 -7.13
N LEU A 396 -7.70 -11.89 -6.99
CA LEU A 396 -7.21 -13.27 -6.80
C LEU A 396 -6.35 -13.76 -7.97
N LYS A 397 -6.73 -13.43 -9.21
CA LYS A 397 -5.97 -13.81 -10.42
C LYS A 397 -4.66 -13.03 -10.58
N ARG A 398 -4.55 -11.83 -9.99
CA ARG A 398 -3.33 -11.00 -10.07
C ARG A 398 -2.33 -11.30 -8.97
N ASP A 399 -2.79 -11.81 -7.83
CA ASP A 399 -1.96 -12.12 -6.66
C ASP A 399 -1.31 -13.52 -6.77
N THR A 400 -0.53 -13.74 -7.84
CA THR A 400 0.14 -15.03 -8.13
C THR A 400 1.26 -15.38 -7.15
N PHE A 401 1.66 -14.43 -6.29
CA PHE A 401 2.67 -14.66 -5.26
C PHE A 401 2.06 -15.21 -3.95
N ALA A 402 0.80 -14.85 -3.63
CA ALA A 402 0.14 -15.31 -2.43
C ALA A 402 -0.67 -16.61 -2.61
N PHE A 403 -1.08 -16.94 -3.84
CA PHE A 403 -1.92 -18.10 -4.15
C PHE A 403 -1.28 -19.00 -5.21
N ASN A 404 -1.31 -20.31 -5.00
CA ASN A 404 -0.93 -21.27 -6.03
C ASN A 404 -2.09 -21.47 -7.04
N ASP A 405 -1.83 -22.13 -8.16
CA ASP A 405 -2.83 -22.29 -9.23
C ASP A 405 -4.09 -23.05 -8.77
N CYS A 406 -3.95 -24.04 -7.88
CA CYS A 406 -5.07 -24.78 -7.30
C CYS A 406 -5.93 -23.89 -6.38
N ASP A 407 -5.30 -23.06 -5.56
CA ASP A 407 -5.93 -22.10 -4.67
C ASP A 407 -6.73 -21.06 -5.47
N ILE A 408 -6.15 -20.50 -6.53
CA ILE A 408 -6.80 -19.52 -7.41
C ILE A 408 -8.00 -20.17 -8.09
N THR A 409 -7.83 -21.38 -8.63
CA THR A 409 -8.89 -22.12 -9.33
C THR A 409 -10.05 -22.44 -8.39
N TYR A 410 -9.75 -22.91 -7.17
CA TYR A 410 -10.76 -23.16 -6.14
C TYR A 410 -11.47 -21.88 -5.71
N ALA A 411 -10.73 -20.81 -5.43
CA ALA A 411 -11.31 -19.54 -4.99
C ALA A 411 -12.26 -18.96 -6.07
N CYS A 412 -11.84 -18.99 -7.34
CA CYS A 412 -12.67 -18.55 -8.46
C CYS A 412 -13.95 -19.39 -8.57
N SER A 413 -13.84 -20.72 -8.53
CA SER A 413 -15.02 -21.60 -8.70
C SER A 413 -16.05 -21.40 -7.59
N VAL A 414 -15.63 -21.23 -6.34
CA VAL A 414 -16.54 -20.99 -5.20
C VAL A 414 -17.20 -19.60 -5.30
N LEU A 415 -16.46 -18.56 -5.68
CA LEU A 415 -17.03 -17.22 -5.88
C LEU A 415 -18.03 -17.20 -7.04
N GLU A 416 -17.71 -17.89 -8.13
CA GLU A 416 -18.62 -18.05 -9.26
C GLU A 416 -19.88 -18.81 -8.90
N GLN A 417 -19.76 -19.86 -8.08
CA GLN A 417 -20.93 -20.60 -7.61
C GLN A 417 -21.80 -19.72 -6.72
N SER A 418 -21.20 -18.99 -5.78
CA SER A 418 -21.92 -18.08 -4.88
C SER A 418 -22.74 -17.03 -5.64
N ARG A 419 -22.18 -16.40 -6.68
CA ARG A 419 -22.94 -15.41 -7.46
C ARG A 419 -24.09 -16.03 -8.24
N ARG A 420 -23.93 -17.26 -8.76
CA ARG A 420 -25.00 -18.01 -9.44
C ARG A 420 -26.12 -18.35 -8.47
N ASP A 421 -25.77 -18.77 -7.25
CA ASP A 421 -26.75 -19.11 -6.21
C ASP A 421 -27.55 -17.87 -5.76
N GLN A 422 -26.89 -16.72 -5.60
CA GLN A 422 -27.57 -15.46 -5.28
C GLN A 422 -28.57 -15.07 -6.37
N LEU A 423 -28.16 -15.09 -7.63
CA LEU A 423 -29.04 -14.79 -8.75
C LEU A 423 -30.23 -15.76 -8.81
N SER A 424 -29.95 -17.07 -8.68
CA SER A 424 -30.98 -18.11 -8.67
C SER A 424 -32.00 -17.90 -7.54
N ASN A 425 -31.54 -17.51 -6.34
CA ASN A 425 -32.43 -17.28 -5.20
C ASN A 425 -33.35 -16.07 -5.41
N VAL A 426 -32.81 -14.97 -5.94
CA VAL A 426 -33.63 -13.77 -6.21
C VAL A 426 -34.65 -14.05 -7.31
N VAL A 427 -34.24 -14.75 -8.38
CA VAL A 427 -35.15 -15.18 -9.46
C VAL A 427 -36.25 -16.11 -8.95
N HIS A 428 -35.89 -17.09 -8.11
CA HIS A 428 -36.86 -18.00 -7.52
C HIS A 428 -37.93 -17.22 -6.73
N ASN A 429 -37.52 -16.29 -5.87
CA ASN A 429 -38.47 -15.44 -5.13
C ASN A 429 -39.34 -14.60 -6.07
N SER A 430 -38.76 -13.99 -7.10
CA SER A 430 -39.49 -13.20 -8.09
C SER A 430 -40.55 -14.00 -8.83
N MET A 431 -40.29 -15.27 -9.14
CA MET A 431 -41.27 -16.15 -9.79
C MET A 431 -42.49 -16.46 -8.93
N TYR A 432 -42.31 -16.70 -7.62
CA TYR A 432 -43.44 -16.96 -6.71
C TYR A 432 -44.36 -15.74 -6.57
N HIS A 433 -43.79 -14.53 -6.63
CA HIS A 433 -44.53 -13.28 -6.46
C HIS A 433 -44.96 -12.65 -7.78
N LEU A 434 -44.49 -13.19 -8.91
CA LEU A 434 -44.69 -12.61 -10.24
C LEU A 434 -44.20 -11.15 -10.32
N ASP A 435 -43.12 -10.84 -9.62
CA ASP A 435 -42.49 -9.52 -9.58
C ASP A 435 -40.97 -9.65 -9.69
N PHE A 436 -40.43 -9.20 -10.83
CA PHE A 436 -39.02 -9.27 -11.15
C PHE A 436 -38.24 -7.99 -10.81
N THR A 437 -38.88 -6.98 -10.20
CA THR A 437 -38.24 -5.71 -9.85
C THR A 437 -36.97 -5.91 -9.02
N GLN A 438 -37.03 -6.76 -7.99
CA GLN A 438 -35.87 -7.06 -7.15
C GLN A 438 -34.77 -7.83 -7.89
N THR A 439 -35.13 -8.68 -8.86
CA THR A 439 -34.18 -9.40 -9.70
C THR A 439 -33.45 -8.42 -10.62
N HIS A 440 -34.17 -7.52 -11.28
CA HIS A 440 -33.57 -6.48 -12.13
C HIS A 440 -32.65 -5.56 -11.33
N ASP A 441 -33.12 -5.07 -10.17
CA ASP A 441 -32.30 -4.27 -9.25
C ASP A 441 -31.01 -4.99 -8.82
N PHE A 442 -31.08 -6.31 -8.62
CA PHE A 442 -29.91 -7.11 -8.27
C PHE A 442 -28.92 -7.19 -9.42
N VAL A 443 -29.38 -7.49 -10.65
CA VAL A 443 -28.52 -7.61 -11.83
C VAL A 443 -27.91 -6.26 -12.20
N ASP A 444 -28.67 -5.17 -12.10
CA ASP A 444 -28.21 -3.80 -12.38
C ASP A 444 -27.04 -3.37 -11.48
N LYS A 445 -27.08 -3.79 -10.21
CA LYS A 445 -26.02 -3.51 -9.21
C LYS A 445 -24.73 -4.29 -9.46
N LEU A 446 -24.74 -5.33 -10.29
CA LEU A 446 -23.53 -6.06 -10.63
C LEU A 446 -22.61 -5.18 -11.49
N ALA A 447 -21.30 -5.38 -11.34
CA ALA A 447 -20.30 -4.75 -12.21
C ALA A 447 -20.46 -5.23 -13.67
N ASP A 448 -20.11 -4.38 -14.62
CA ASP A 448 -20.19 -4.73 -16.04
C ASP A 448 -19.23 -5.87 -16.37
N SER A 449 -19.82 -7.02 -16.73
CA SER A 449 -19.08 -8.22 -17.08
C SER A 449 -19.90 -9.12 -17.99
N GLU A 450 -19.23 -10.15 -18.55
CA GLU A 450 -19.90 -11.20 -19.31
C GLU A 450 -20.99 -11.89 -18.49
N PHE A 451 -20.77 -12.08 -17.19
CA PHE A 451 -21.77 -12.65 -16.29
C PHE A 451 -23.02 -11.77 -16.19
N LYS A 452 -22.87 -10.45 -16.02
CA LYS A 452 -24.01 -9.51 -15.98
C LYS A 452 -24.81 -9.55 -17.29
N ALA A 453 -24.11 -9.51 -18.43
CA ALA A 453 -24.76 -9.57 -19.75
C ALA A 453 -25.55 -10.88 -19.95
N ASN A 454 -25.00 -12.01 -19.52
CA ASN A 454 -25.68 -13.30 -19.58
C ASN A 454 -26.83 -13.40 -18.57
N ALA A 455 -26.66 -12.83 -17.37
CA ALA A 455 -27.70 -12.77 -16.35
C ALA A 455 -28.92 -11.98 -16.84
N PHE A 456 -28.76 -10.82 -17.49
CA PHE A 456 -29.88 -10.09 -18.08
C PHE A 456 -30.67 -10.93 -19.09
N LYS A 457 -29.97 -11.57 -20.03
CA LYS A 457 -30.61 -12.41 -21.05
C LYS A 457 -31.38 -13.57 -20.41
N TRP A 458 -30.77 -14.21 -19.42
CA TRP A 458 -31.37 -15.34 -18.73
C TRP A 458 -32.58 -14.92 -17.88
N VAL A 459 -32.49 -13.82 -17.12
CA VAL A 459 -33.59 -13.27 -16.33
C VAL A 459 -34.76 -12.88 -17.23
N ALA A 460 -34.50 -12.18 -18.34
CA ALA A 460 -35.55 -11.79 -19.28
C ALA A 460 -36.27 -13.01 -19.87
N PHE A 461 -35.53 -14.06 -20.23
CA PHE A 461 -36.12 -15.32 -20.69
C PHE A 461 -36.99 -15.99 -19.62
N ILE A 462 -36.53 -16.04 -18.35
CA ILE A 462 -37.30 -16.62 -17.25
C ILE A 462 -38.55 -15.80 -16.94
N GLU A 463 -38.45 -14.47 -16.96
CA GLU A 463 -39.58 -13.56 -16.74
C GLU A 463 -40.66 -13.74 -17.82
N GLU A 464 -40.26 -13.73 -19.10
CA GLU A 464 -41.18 -13.95 -20.22
C GLU A 464 -41.88 -15.30 -20.11
N GLU A 465 -41.12 -16.37 -19.85
CA GLU A 465 -41.68 -17.72 -19.73
C GLU A 465 -42.59 -17.86 -18.49
N THR A 466 -42.23 -17.21 -17.38
CA THR A 466 -43.06 -17.17 -16.16
C THR A 466 -44.38 -16.47 -16.41
N MET A 467 -44.35 -15.28 -17.03
CA MET A 467 -45.56 -14.50 -17.34
C MET A 467 -46.45 -15.22 -18.35
N ARG A 468 -45.85 -15.82 -19.38
CA ARG A 468 -46.56 -16.62 -20.39
C ARG A 468 -47.31 -17.78 -19.76
N LEU A 469 -46.63 -18.59 -18.94
CA LEU A 469 -47.24 -19.76 -18.29
C LEU A 469 -48.26 -19.38 -17.24
N ASN A 470 -48.03 -18.32 -16.47
CA ASN A 470 -49.00 -17.81 -15.51
C ASN A 470 -50.27 -17.30 -16.22
N GLY A 471 -50.13 -16.66 -17.38
CA GLY A 471 -51.26 -16.28 -18.24
C GLY A 471 -52.10 -17.48 -18.68
N LEU A 472 -51.46 -18.55 -19.16
CA LEU A 472 -52.15 -19.80 -19.51
C LEU A 472 -52.81 -20.45 -18.29
N TYR A 473 -52.15 -20.43 -17.13
CA TYR A 473 -52.70 -20.95 -15.87
C TYR A 473 -53.97 -20.20 -15.45
N ASN A 474 -53.97 -18.87 -15.51
CA ASN A 474 -55.17 -18.06 -15.22
C ASN A 474 -56.30 -18.31 -16.23
N ALA A 475 -55.97 -18.51 -17.51
CA ALA A 475 -56.97 -18.90 -18.51
C ALA A 475 -57.59 -20.27 -18.20
N ALA A 476 -56.77 -21.23 -17.77
CA ALA A 476 -57.22 -22.56 -17.35
C ALA A 476 -58.08 -22.54 -16.08
N LEU A 477 -57.78 -21.66 -15.11
CA LEU A 477 -58.62 -21.46 -13.93
C LEU A 477 -60.03 -20.99 -14.30
N ASN A 478 -60.15 -20.13 -15.32
CA ASN A 478 -61.44 -19.60 -15.77
C ASN A 478 -62.24 -20.60 -16.62
N SER A 479 -61.56 -21.44 -17.42
CA SER A 479 -62.21 -22.38 -18.34
C SER A 479 -62.40 -23.79 -17.76
N GLY A 480 -61.63 -24.15 -16.72
CA GLY A 480 -61.54 -25.51 -16.18
C GLY A 480 -60.68 -26.48 -17.01
N ASP A 481 -60.12 -26.05 -18.15
CA ASP A 481 -59.27 -26.88 -19.01
C ASP A 481 -57.78 -26.54 -18.86
N TYR A 482 -57.02 -27.49 -18.32
CA TYR A 482 -55.58 -27.35 -18.08
C TYR A 482 -54.69 -27.94 -19.19
N SER A 483 -55.27 -28.42 -20.30
CA SER A 483 -54.52 -29.15 -21.35
C SER A 483 -53.40 -28.31 -21.95
N GLN A 484 -53.69 -27.05 -22.29
CA GLN A 484 -52.73 -26.12 -22.90
C GLN A 484 -51.55 -25.77 -21.95
N VAL A 485 -51.82 -25.59 -20.66
CA VAL A 485 -50.78 -25.31 -19.66
C VAL A 485 -49.90 -26.55 -19.43
N ASN A 486 -50.50 -27.74 -19.37
CA ASN A 486 -49.76 -28.98 -19.17
C ASN A 486 -48.86 -29.32 -20.37
N GLU A 487 -49.32 -29.04 -21.59
CA GLU A 487 -48.50 -29.17 -22.79
C GLU A 487 -47.32 -28.19 -22.78
N ALA A 488 -47.60 -26.91 -22.49
CA ALA A 488 -46.56 -25.87 -22.37
C ALA A 488 -45.54 -26.18 -21.27
N LEU A 489 -45.93 -26.84 -20.17
CA LEU A 489 -45.04 -27.28 -19.09
C LEU A 489 -44.04 -28.37 -19.51
N GLN A 490 -44.31 -29.14 -20.57
CA GLN A 490 -43.37 -30.16 -21.03
C GLN A 490 -42.11 -29.56 -21.64
N SER A 491 -42.21 -28.39 -22.27
CA SER A 491 -41.09 -27.70 -22.92
C SER A 491 -40.26 -26.81 -21.98
N VAL A 492 -40.68 -26.63 -20.72
CA VAL A 492 -40.00 -25.75 -19.76
C VAL A 492 -38.67 -26.37 -19.31
N GLN A 493 -37.57 -25.67 -19.59
CA GLN A 493 -36.22 -26.12 -19.22
C GLN A 493 -35.85 -25.76 -17.77
N PHE A 494 -36.45 -24.72 -17.20
CA PHE A 494 -36.14 -24.29 -15.84
C PHE A 494 -36.97 -25.08 -14.81
N ALA A 495 -36.33 -26.06 -14.16
CA ALA A 495 -36.99 -27.00 -13.25
C ALA A 495 -37.79 -26.32 -12.12
N PRO A 496 -37.29 -25.26 -11.43
CA PRO A 496 -38.06 -24.62 -10.36
C PRO A 496 -39.39 -24.01 -10.82
N LEU A 497 -39.44 -23.43 -12.02
CA LEU A 497 -40.68 -22.89 -12.60
C LEU A 497 -41.69 -24.01 -12.87
N LYS A 498 -41.19 -25.10 -13.46
CA LYS A 498 -41.99 -26.29 -13.74
C LYS A 498 -42.58 -26.88 -12.47
N GLU A 499 -41.79 -27.02 -11.41
CA GLU A 499 -42.26 -27.53 -10.11
C GLU A 499 -43.28 -26.61 -9.45
N MET A 500 -43.03 -25.30 -9.44
CA MET A 500 -43.95 -24.30 -8.86
C MET A 500 -45.33 -24.37 -9.52
N LEU A 501 -45.38 -24.31 -10.85
CA LEU A 501 -46.64 -24.36 -11.59
C LEU A 501 -47.33 -25.71 -11.50
N THR A 502 -46.58 -26.82 -11.50
CA THR A 502 -47.16 -28.16 -11.31
C THR A 502 -47.86 -28.26 -9.95
N LYS A 503 -47.27 -27.70 -8.88
CA LYS A 503 -47.91 -27.66 -7.55
C LYS A 503 -49.17 -26.81 -7.56
N LEU A 504 -49.15 -25.64 -8.20
CA LEU A 504 -50.32 -24.76 -8.31
C LEU A 504 -51.46 -25.45 -9.07
N ILE A 505 -51.17 -26.06 -10.22
CA ILE A 505 -52.16 -26.81 -11.02
C ILE A 505 -52.76 -27.98 -10.24
N ASN A 506 -51.92 -28.76 -9.54
CA ASN A 506 -52.42 -29.88 -8.75
C ASN A 506 -53.32 -29.41 -7.59
N THR A 507 -52.98 -28.28 -6.97
CA THR A 507 -53.79 -27.68 -5.91
C THR A 507 -55.12 -27.18 -6.47
N ALA A 508 -55.10 -26.51 -7.62
CA ALA A 508 -56.29 -25.98 -8.27
C ALA A 508 -57.21 -27.07 -8.86
N LYS A 509 -56.68 -28.25 -9.22
CA LYS A 509 -57.46 -29.43 -9.60
C LYS A 509 -58.08 -30.17 -8.41
N ALA A 510 -57.51 -29.98 -7.22
CA ALA A 510 -57.98 -30.62 -5.98
C ALA A 510 -59.00 -29.77 -5.21
N ALA A 511 -59.00 -28.45 -5.43
CA ALA A 511 -60.03 -27.51 -4.99
C ALA A 511 -61.23 -27.54 -5.95
#